data_AF-A0A660UHL8-F1
#
_entry.id   AF-A0A660UHL8-F1
#
_cell.length_a   1.000
_cell.length_b   1.000
_cell.length_c   1.000
_cell.angle_alpha   90.00
_cell.angle_beta   90.00
_cell.angle_gamma   90.00
#
_symmetry.space_group_name_H-M   'P 1'
#
loop_
_entity.id
_entity.type
_entity.pdbx_description
1 polymer ?
#
loop_
_entity_poly.entity_id
_entity_poly.type
_entity_poly.pdbx_seq_one_letter_code
_entity_poly.pdbx_strand_id
1 'polypeptide(L)'
;MRSNDGFPFLIKLGRWLFRGGLTVSFLALLGGAGAIAVSFARNGPISALLTAVQVVKWIFASLLLMTAGEVVMLLLAIHRNVRSMREEFSKLVEILSKREEGEGERTILDEFGIEIEEERSRG
;
A
#
# COMPACT_ATOMS: atom_id res chain seq x y z
N MET A 1 0.46 4.40 24.50
CA MET A 1 -0.72 4.07 23.64
C MET A 1 -1.12 5.31 22.84
N ARG A 2 -0.76 5.43 21.55
CA ARG A 2 -1.37 6.34 20.55
C ARG A 2 -0.55 6.26 19.24
N SER A 3 -0.96 5.44 18.27
CA SER A 3 -0.58 5.60 16.85
C SER A 3 -1.39 4.73 15.87
N ASN A 4 -2.62 4.30 16.20
CA ASN A 4 -3.43 3.48 15.29
C ASN A 4 -4.59 4.22 14.60
N ASP A 5 -4.79 5.51 14.89
CA ASP A 5 -5.96 6.25 14.38
C ASP A 5 -5.76 6.79 12.95
N GLY A 6 -4.51 6.94 12.49
CA GLY A 6 -4.20 7.45 11.15
C GLY A 6 -4.45 6.45 10.01
N PHE A 7 -4.38 5.15 10.31
CA PHE A 7 -4.50 4.08 9.32
C PHE A 7 -5.90 3.95 8.69
N PRO A 8 -7.00 3.93 9.47
CA PRO A 8 -8.35 3.92 8.90
C PRO A 8 -8.70 5.23 8.18
N PHE A 9 -8.11 6.35 8.59
CA PHE A 9 -8.28 7.65 7.93
C PHE A 9 -7.66 7.67 6.53
N LEU A 10 -6.42 7.20 6.37
CA LEU A 10 -5.72 7.19 5.07
C LEU A 10 -6.42 6.29 4.02
N ILE A 11 -6.96 5.14 4.44
CA ILE A 11 -7.74 4.27 3.56
C ILE A 11 -9.04 4.94 3.11
N LYS A 12 -9.73 5.63 4.02
CA LYS A 12 -10.94 6.40 3.68
C LYS A 12 -10.60 7.55 2.73
N LEU A 13 -9.51 8.27 3.01
CA LEU A 13 -9.03 9.38 2.20
C LEU A 13 -8.68 8.94 0.78
N GLY A 14 -7.87 7.89 0.60
CA GLY A 14 -7.48 7.38 -0.72
C GLY A 14 -8.69 6.96 -1.56
N ARG A 15 -9.67 6.29 -0.94
CA ARG A 15 -10.92 5.88 -1.60
C ARG A 15 -11.81 7.07 -1.96
N TRP A 16 -11.84 8.09 -1.10
CA TRP A 16 -12.62 9.30 -1.33
C TRP A 16 -12.01 10.14 -2.46
N LEU A 17 -10.68 10.29 -2.48
CA LEU A 17 -9.94 10.96 -3.57
C LEU A 17 -10.16 10.26 -4.91
N PHE A 18 -10.09 8.92 -4.94
CA PHE A 18 -10.34 8.15 -6.15
C PHE A 18 -11.77 8.34 -6.67
N ARG A 19 -12.78 8.19 -5.80
CA ARG A 19 -14.20 8.38 -6.19
C ARG A 19 -14.46 9.83 -6.59
N GLY A 20 -13.91 10.79 -5.86
CA GLY A 20 -13.98 12.21 -6.21
C GLY A 20 -13.41 12.49 -7.59
N GLY A 21 -12.21 11.98 -7.88
CA GLY A 21 -11.56 12.09 -9.19
C GLY A 21 -12.43 11.51 -10.30
N LEU A 22 -12.94 10.29 -10.12
CA LEU A 22 -13.83 9.66 -11.10
C LEU A 22 -15.11 10.49 -11.37
N THR A 23 -15.72 11.00 -10.30
CA THR A 23 -16.97 11.77 -10.42
C THR A 23 -16.73 13.10 -11.13
N VAL A 24 -15.65 13.80 -10.78
CA VAL A 24 -15.25 15.06 -11.43
C VAL A 24 -14.88 14.80 -12.89
N SER A 25 -14.18 13.71 -13.22
CA SER A 25 -13.90 13.32 -14.61
C SER A 25 -15.19 13.13 -15.41
N PHE A 26 -16.18 12.44 -14.85
CA PHE A 26 -17.45 12.19 -15.53
C PHE A 26 -18.24 13.49 -15.77
N LEU A 27 -18.29 14.36 -14.76
CA LEU A 27 -18.90 15.69 -14.85
C LEU A 27 -18.18 16.58 -15.86
N ALA A 28 -16.83 16.56 -15.88
CA ALA A 28 -16.03 17.33 -16.81
C ALA A 28 -16.21 16.86 -18.26
N LEU A 29 -16.38 15.55 -18.50
CA LEU A 29 -16.64 15.03 -19.83
C LEU A 29 -18.05 15.37 -20.31
N LEU A 30 -19.08 15.07 -19.52
CA LEU A 30 -20.49 15.32 -19.91
C LEU A 30 -20.80 16.83 -19.97
N GLY A 31 -20.46 17.55 -18.91
CA GLY A 31 -20.67 19.00 -18.83
C GLY A 31 -19.75 19.77 -19.78
N GLY A 32 -18.51 19.30 -19.96
CA GLY A 32 -17.55 19.94 -20.86
C GLY A 32 -17.95 19.83 -22.32
N ALA A 33 -18.42 18.66 -22.78
CA ALA A 33 -18.92 18.51 -24.14
C ALA A 33 -20.10 19.46 -24.43
N GLY A 34 -21.05 19.56 -23.50
CA GLY A 34 -22.17 20.49 -23.60
C GLY A 34 -21.72 21.96 -23.60
N ALA A 35 -20.80 22.34 -22.71
CA ALA A 35 -20.27 23.70 -22.64
C ALA A 35 -19.51 24.09 -23.91
N ILE A 36 -18.74 23.18 -24.50
CA ILE A 36 -18.03 23.40 -25.76
C ILE A 36 -19.03 23.62 -26.91
N ALA A 37 -20.08 22.79 -26.99
CA ALA A 37 -21.11 22.92 -28.02
C ALA A 37 -21.87 24.25 -27.91
N VAL A 38 -22.24 24.66 -26.70
CA VAL A 38 -22.91 25.95 -26.47
C VAL A 38 -21.99 27.13 -26.78
N SER A 39 -20.73 27.09 -26.33
CA SER A 39 -19.75 28.13 -26.65
C SER A 39 -19.52 28.25 -28.14
N PHE A 40 -19.43 27.14 -28.87
CA PHE A 40 -19.30 27.15 -30.32
C PHE A 40 -20.50 27.81 -31.00
N ALA A 41 -21.72 27.45 -30.58
CA ALA A 41 -22.95 27.96 -31.17
C ALA A 41 -23.21 29.45 -30.87
N ARG A 42 -22.87 29.94 -29.67
CA ARG A 42 -23.13 31.33 -29.28
C ARG A 42 -22.00 32.31 -29.58
N ASN A 43 -20.77 31.88 -29.33
CA ASN A 43 -19.61 32.76 -29.22
C ASN A 43 -18.51 32.41 -30.25
N GLY A 44 -18.75 31.40 -31.09
CA GLY A 44 -17.87 31.00 -32.17
C GLY A 44 -16.68 30.12 -31.74
N PRO A 45 -15.83 29.72 -32.72
CA PRO A 45 -14.83 28.66 -32.54
C PRO A 45 -13.72 29.01 -31.54
N ILE A 46 -13.31 30.28 -31.45
CA ILE A 46 -12.23 30.71 -30.55
C ILE A 46 -12.66 30.54 -29.07
N SER A 47 -13.90 30.90 -28.75
CA SER A 47 -14.45 30.73 -27.40
C SER A 47 -14.63 29.25 -27.02
N ALA A 48 -15.02 28.41 -28.00
CA ALA A 48 -15.15 26.98 -27.82
C ALA A 48 -13.79 26.33 -27.54
N LEU A 49 -12.72 26.80 -28.19
CA LEU A 49 -11.36 26.34 -27.93
C LEU A 49 -10.90 26.70 -26.51
N LEU A 50 -11.17 27.94 -26.05
CA LEU A 50 -10.86 28.34 -24.67
C LEU A 50 -11.63 27.50 -23.65
N THR A 51 -12.92 27.23 -23.93
CA THR A 51 -13.76 26.36 -23.11
C THR A 51 -13.20 24.94 -23.06
N ALA A 52 -12.76 24.40 -24.21
CA ALA A 52 -12.15 23.08 -24.31
C ALA A 52 -10.85 22.99 -23.49
N VAL A 53 -9.97 24.00 -23.57
CA VAL A 53 -8.76 24.08 -22.74
C VAL A 53 -9.12 24.05 -21.25
N GLN A 54 -10.19 24.75 -20.86
CA GLN A 54 -10.64 24.78 -19.47
C GLN A 54 -11.17 23.41 -19.01
N VAL A 55 -11.94 22.72 -19.85
CA VAL A 55 -12.40 21.34 -19.61
C VAL A 55 -11.21 20.38 -19.48
N VAL A 56 -10.21 20.50 -20.36
CA VAL A 56 -8.99 19.68 -20.31
C VAL A 56 -8.25 19.86 -18.98
N LYS A 57 -8.14 21.10 -18.47
CA LYS A 57 -7.54 21.36 -17.16
C LYS A 57 -8.26 20.61 -16.03
N TRP A 58 -9.60 20.59 -16.05
CA TRP A 58 -10.40 19.87 -15.06
C TRP A 58 -10.22 18.35 -15.15
N ILE A 59 -10.12 17.81 -16.37
CA ILE A 59 -9.83 16.39 -16.60
C ILE A 59 -8.42 16.04 -16.08
N PHE A 60 -7.43 16.88 -16.33
CA PHE A 60 -6.08 16.67 -15.78
C PHE A 60 -6.07 16.71 -14.25
N ALA A 61 -6.77 17.67 -13.66
CA ALA A 61 -6.88 17.77 -12.20
C ALA A 61 -7.57 16.54 -11.59
N SER A 62 -8.63 16.03 -12.23
CA SER A 62 -9.34 14.84 -11.75
C SER A 62 -8.51 13.57 -11.88
N LEU A 63 -7.74 13.42 -12.96
CA LEU A 63 -6.77 12.33 -13.13
C LEU A 63 -5.69 12.37 -12.04
N LEU A 64 -5.10 13.54 -11.78
CA LEU A 64 -4.12 13.71 -10.70
C LEU A 64 -4.70 13.32 -9.33
N LEU A 65 -5.95 13.70 -9.07
CA LEU A 65 -6.65 13.33 -7.84
C LEU A 65 -6.84 11.81 -7.73
N MET A 66 -7.18 11.16 -8.85
CA MET A 66 -7.38 9.71 -8.93
C MET A 66 -6.06 8.97 -8.69
N THR A 67 -4.98 9.36 -9.37
CA THR A 67 -3.64 8.80 -9.19
C THR A 67 -3.12 9.00 -7.76
N ALA A 68 -3.36 10.16 -7.15
CA ALA A 68 -3.00 10.39 -5.74
C ALA A 68 -3.71 9.40 -4.80
N GLY A 69 -5.00 9.13 -5.05
CA GLY A 69 -5.76 8.12 -4.30
C GLY A 69 -5.18 6.71 -4.47
N GLU A 70 -4.84 6.32 -5.69
CA GLU A 70 -4.22 5.01 -5.98
C GLU A 70 -2.85 4.85 -5.33
N VAL A 71 -1.98 5.87 -5.44
CA VAL A 71 -0.64 5.85 -4.84
C VAL A 71 -0.71 5.69 -3.33
N VAL A 72 -1.63 6.39 -2.65
CA VAL A 72 -1.85 6.23 -1.21
C VAL A 72 -2.26 4.79 -0.87
N MET A 73 -3.16 4.18 -1.66
CA MET A 73 -3.60 2.81 -1.43
C MET A 73 -2.46 1.79 -1.69
N LEU A 74 -1.66 2.00 -2.73
CA LEU A 74 -0.50 1.17 -3.04
C LEU A 74 0.56 1.24 -1.92
N LEU A 75 0.84 2.44 -1.43
CA LEU A 75 1.78 2.65 -0.32
C LEU A 75 1.33 1.95 0.96
N LEU A 76 0.03 1.98 1.25
CA LEU A 76 -0.56 1.26 2.39
C LEU A 76 -0.48 -0.26 2.22
N ALA A 77 -0.67 -0.77 0.99
CA ALA A 77 -0.53 -2.19 0.70
C ALA A 77 0.93 -2.65 0.92
N ILE A 78 1.90 -1.88 0.44
CA ILE A 78 3.33 -2.13 0.67
C ILE A 78 3.64 -2.10 2.17
N HIS A 79 3.14 -1.10 2.91
CA HIS A 79 3.36 -1.01 4.35
C HIS A 79 2.82 -2.23 5.11
N ARG A 80 1.64 -2.73 4.72
CA ARG A 80 1.06 -3.97 5.30
C ARG A 80 1.92 -5.18 5.00
N ASN A 81 2.39 -5.31 3.75
CA ASN A 81 3.22 -6.44 3.34
C ASN A 81 4.56 -6.47 4.10
N VAL A 82 5.21 -5.30 4.23
CA VAL A 82 6.46 -5.17 5.00
C VAL A 82 6.24 -5.49 6.49
N ARG A 83 5.11 -5.07 7.07
CA ARG A 83 4.78 -5.42 8.46
C ARG A 83 4.58 -6.93 8.63
N SER A 84 3.86 -7.58 7.70
CA SER A 84 3.68 -9.04 7.71
C SER A 84 5.01 -9.78 7.64
N MET A 85 5.86 -9.40 6.68
CA MET A 85 7.21 -9.99 6.55
C MET A 85 8.03 -9.80 7.82
N ARG A 86 7.97 -8.61 8.46
CA ARG A 86 8.67 -8.36 9.72
C ARG A 86 8.19 -9.29 10.85
N GLU A 87 6.89 -9.54 10.94
CA GLU A 87 6.32 -10.45 11.94
C GLU A 87 6.76 -11.90 11.68
N GLU A 88 6.80 -12.33 10.43
CA GLU A 88 7.31 -13.65 10.03
C GLU A 88 8.81 -13.79 10.34
N PHE A 89 9.64 -12.80 10.00
CA PHE A 89 11.05 -12.78 10.36
C PHE A 89 11.26 -12.82 11.87
N SER A 90 10.45 -12.11 12.66
CA SER A 90 10.54 -12.14 14.12
C SER A 90 10.27 -13.53 14.68
N LYS A 91 9.30 -14.27 14.13
CA LYS A 91 9.03 -15.66 14.53
C LYS A 91 10.18 -16.60 14.17
N LEU A 92 10.76 -16.44 12.98
CA LEU A 92 11.91 -17.23 12.55
C LEU A 92 13.14 -16.98 13.44
N VAL A 93 13.41 -15.72 13.79
CA VAL A 93 14.49 -15.36 14.72
C VAL A 93 14.24 -15.94 16.12
N GLU A 94 13.00 -15.90 16.62
CA GLU A 94 12.67 -16.49 17.93
C GLU A 94 12.90 -18.00 17.95
N ILE A 95 12.54 -18.71 16.87
CA ILE A 95 12.77 -20.17 16.74
C ILE A 95 14.28 -20.48 16.71
N LEU A 96 15.06 -19.70 15.94
CA LEU A 96 16.51 -19.89 15.87
C LEU A 96 17.20 -19.57 17.21
N SER A 97 16.78 -18.51 17.90
CA SER A 97 17.28 -18.16 19.23
C SER A 97 17.00 -19.26 20.26
N LYS A 98 15.80 -19.86 20.24
CA LYS A 98 15.46 -21.01 21.11
C LYS A 98 16.23 -22.27 20.74
N ARG A 99 16.66 -22.41 19.49
CA ARG A 99 17.51 -23.53 19.04
C ARG A 99 18.94 -23.39 19.54
N GLU A 100 19.51 -22.19 19.55
CA GLU A 100 20.84 -21.93 20.14
C GLU A 100 20.83 -22.06 21.67
N GLU A 101 19.79 -21.57 22.36
CA GLU A 101 19.65 -21.76 23.82
C GLU A 101 19.42 -23.23 24.21
N GLY A 102 18.80 -24.02 23.32
CA GLY A 102 18.60 -25.47 23.51
C GLY A 102 19.77 -26.36 23.07
N GLU A 103 20.81 -25.79 22.43
CA GLU A 103 22.05 -26.50 22.05
C GLU A 103 23.16 -26.37 23.12
N GLY A 104 22.94 -25.60 24.19
CA GLY A 104 23.83 -25.56 25.36
C GLY A 104 23.59 -26.66 26.41
N GLU A 105 22.49 -27.40 26.30
CA GLU A 105 22.10 -28.41 27.29
C GLU A 105 21.38 -29.59 26.61
N ARG A 106 22.03 -30.18 25.62
CA ARG A 106 21.72 -31.56 25.20
C ARG A 106 23.01 -32.32 25.03
N THR A 107 23.32 -33.07 26.09
CA THR A 107 23.76 -34.46 25.96
C THR A 107 23.17 -35.06 24.69
N ILE A 108 24.05 -35.49 23.79
CA ILE A 108 23.67 -36.21 22.58
C ILE A 108 23.10 -37.55 23.05
N LEU A 109 21.78 -37.62 23.22
CA LEU A 109 21.05 -38.87 23.29
C LEU A 109 20.80 -39.32 21.86
N ASP A 110 21.53 -40.35 21.44
CA ASP A 110 21.30 -41.05 20.17
C ASP A 110 19.89 -41.69 20.16
N GLU A 111 19.36 -41.99 18.98
CA GLU A 111 17.97 -42.44 18.72
C GLU A 111 17.56 -43.74 19.47
N PHE A 112 18.49 -44.34 20.21
CA PHE A 112 18.31 -45.55 21.02
C PHE A 112 18.37 -45.34 22.55
N GLY A 113 18.48 -44.09 23.03
CA GLY A 113 18.44 -43.80 24.47
C GLY A 113 19.61 -44.36 25.27
N ILE A 114 20.80 -44.46 24.66
CA ILE A 114 22.01 -44.91 25.35
C ILE A 114 22.85 -43.67 25.73
N GLU A 115 23.07 -43.49 27.02
CA GLU A 115 24.02 -42.51 27.57
C GLU A 115 25.45 -42.97 27.22
N ILE A 116 26.14 -42.19 26.39
CA ILE A 116 27.59 -42.35 26.21
C ILE A 116 28.26 -41.37 27.16
N GLU A 117 28.61 -41.87 28.34
CA GLU A 117 29.51 -41.19 29.26
C GLU A 117 30.91 -41.19 28.61
N GLU A 118 31.36 -40.01 28.16
CA GLU A 118 32.70 -39.84 27.61
C GLU A 118 33.71 -39.94 28.76
N GLU A 119 34.13 -41.16 29.10
CA GLU A 119 35.30 -41.39 29.94
C GLU A 119 36.51 -40.80 29.22
N ARG A 120 36.85 -39.56 29.59
CA ARG A 120 38.15 -38.96 29.30
C ARG A 120 39.20 -39.69 30.15
N SER A 121 39.55 -40.91 29.72
CA SER A 121 40.68 -41.65 30.26
C SER A 121 41.94 -40.82 30.10
N ARG A 122 42.58 -40.53 31.23
CA ARG A 122 43.94 -40.01 31.30
C ARG A 122 44.87 -40.91 30.48
N GLY A 123 45.69 -40.27 29.67
CA GLY A 123 46.86 -40.82 28.98
C GLY A 123 47.71 -39.66 28.48
#